data_AF-A0A1Y2ZX26-F1
#
_entry.id   AF-A0A1Y2ZX26-F1
#
_cell.length_a   1.000
_cell.length_b   1.000
_cell.length_c   1.000
_cell.angle_alpha   90.00
_cell.angle_beta   90.00
_cell.angle_gamma   90.00
#
_symmetry.space_group_name_H-M   'P 1'
#
loop_
_entity.id
_entity.type
_entity.pdbx_description
1 polymer ?
#
loop_
_entity_poly.entity_id
_entity_poly.type
_entity_poly.pdbx_seq_one_letter_code
_entity_poly.pdbx_strand_id
1 'polypeptide(L)' 'MDKFWDDLKWDELSAEEQKIWGVLGWDSKSWNQLAPEPASDKTAWDKLSKEEQAAASSLGYDPKSWDE' A
#
# COMPACT_ATOMS: atom_id res chain seq x y z
N MET A 1 -12.68 8.72 5.39
CA MET A 1 -11.66 9.71 5.00
C MET A 1 -11.07 9.12 3.76
N ASP A 2 -11.50 9.59 2.59
CA ASP A 2 -11.02 9.05 1.32
C ASP A 2 -9.65 9.66 1.07
N LYS A 3 -8.62 8.96 1.57
CA LYS A 3 -7.24 9.35 1.37
C LYS A 3 -6.80 8.79 0.03
N PHE A 4 -6.52 9.67 -0.92
CA PHE A 4 -5.99 9.30 -2.23
C PHE A 4 -4.48 9.14 -2.12
N TRP A 5 -4.04 7.89 -1.96
CA TRP A 5 -2.63 7.58 -1.76
C TRP A 5 -1.77 7.94 -2.97
N ASP A 6 -2.32 7.83 -4.18
CA ASP A 6 -1.63 8.14 -5.45
C ASP A 6 -1.29 9.62 -5.62
N ASP A 7 -1.95 10.51 -4.88
CA ASP A 7 -1.69 11.96 -4.91
C ASP A 7 -0.55 12.37 -3.97
N LEU A 8 -0.09 11.45 -3.11
CA LEU A 8 0.92 11.73 -2.09
C LEU A 8 2.30 11.26 -2.54
N LYS A 9 3.32 12.03 -2.17
CA LYS A 9 4.70 11.57 -2.21
C LYS A 9 5.04 10.76 -0.97
N TRP A 10 6.03 9.88 -1.09
CA TRP A 10 6.47 9.04 0.02
C TRP A 10 6.85 9.83 1.27
N ASP A 11 7.47 11.01 1.11
CA ASP A 11 7.86 11.91 2.20
C ASP A 11 6.69 12.67 2.84
N GLU A 12 5.52 12.67 2.21
CA GLU A 12 4.27 13.21 2.77
C GLU A 12 3.52 12.18 3.64
N LEU A 13 3.88 10.90 3.52
CA LEU A 13 3.39 9.84 4.41
C LEU A 13 4.01 9.97 5.80
N SER A 14 3.21 9.74 6.83
CA SER A 14 3.75 9.63 8.19
C SER A 14 4.66 8.40 8.32
N ALA A 15 5.56 8.41 9.31
CA ALA A 15 6.46 7.28 9.55
C ALA A 15 5.73 5.95 9.79
N GLU A 16 4.52 5.99 10.38
CA GLU A 16 3.70 4.80 10.55
C GLU A 16 3.10 4.33 9.22
N GLU A 17 2.61 5.25 8.39
CA GLU A 17 2.09 4.90 7.05
C GLU A 17 3.16 4.32 6.15
N GLN A 18 4.37 4.90 6.14
CA GLN A 18 5.51 4.34 5.41
C GLN A 18 5.82 2.92 5.86
N LYS A 19 5.73 2.65 7.17
CA LYS A 19 5.96 1.31 7.72
C LYS A 19 4.87 0.34 7.31
N ILE A 20 3.60 0.76 7.32
CA ILE A 20 2.48 -0.09 6.90
C ILE A 20 2.55 -0.38 5.39
N TRP A 21 2.83 0.63 4.57
CA TRP A 21 3.11 0.45 3.14
C TRP A 21 4.33 -0.46 2.90
N GLY A 22 5.33 -0.40 3.77
CA GLY A 22 6.46 -1.33 3.76
C GLY A 22 6.10 -2.79 3.98
N VAL A 23 5.01 -3.10 4.69
CA VAL A 23 4.49 -4.48 4.83
C VAL A 23 3.95 -4.99 3.49
N LEU A 24 3.35 -4.11 2.71
CA LEU A 24 2.94 -4.37 1.32
C LEU A 24 4.15 -4.37 0.36
N GLY A 25 5.37 -4.16 0.86
CA GLY A 25 6.60 -4.16 0.05
C GLY A 25 6.90 -2.85 -0.65
N TRP A 26 6.12 -1.79 -0.40
CA TRP A 26 6.41 -0.46 -0.93
C TRP A 26 7.57 0.18 -0.17
N ASP A 27 8.35 0.97 -0.91
CA ASP A 27 9.39 1.82 -0.38
C ASP A 27 9.43 3.13 -1.16
N SER A 28 10.28 4.07 -0.72
CA SER A 28 10.40 5.36 -1.38
C SER A 28 10.83 5.29 -2.85
N LYS A 29 11.45 4.19 -3.30
CA LYS A 29 11.89 4.05 -4.69
C LYS A 29 10.75 3.57 -5.57
N SER A 30 10.07 2.51 -5.17
CA SER A 30 8.90 1.96 -5.87
C SER A 30 7.76 2.99 -5.91
N TRP A 31 7.50 3.69 -4.81
CA TRP A 31 6.51 4.76 -4.74
C TRP A 31 6.79 5.91 -5.71
N ASN A 32 8.06 6.33 -5.79
CA ASN A 32 8.48 7.40 -6.70
C ASN A 32 8.80 6.91 -8.12
N GLN A 33 8.38 5.69 -8.49
CA GLN A 33 8.60 5.09 -9.81
C GLN A 33 10.08 4.99 -10.22
N LEU A 34 10.98 4.98 -9.24
CA LEU A 34 12.42 4.74 -9.40
C LEU A 34 12.77 3.25 -9.33
N ALA A 35 11.82 2.42 -8.90
CA ALA A 35 11.88 0.97 -8.90
C ALA A 35 10.50 0.39 -9.28
N PRO A 36 10.43 -0.88 -9.70
CA PRO A 36 9.15 -1.54 -9.94
C PRO A 36 8.27 -1.56 -8.68
N GLU A 37 6.96 -1.53 -8.90
CA GLU A 37 5.94 -1.75 -7.85
C GLU A 37 6.14 -3.12 -7.18
N PRO A 38 5.80 -3.25 -5.88
CA PRO A 38 5.84 -4.53 -5.21
C PRO A 38 4.80 -5.50 -5.76
N ALA A 39 4.97 -6.79 -5.46
CA ALA A 39 4.03 -7.81 -5.92
C ALA A 39 2.61 -7.61 -5.38
N SER A 40 2.46 -7.01 -4.20
CA SER A 40 1.16 -6.76 -3.58
C SER A 40 0.25 -5.90 -4.48
N ASP A 41 0.82 -4.93 -5.22
CA ASP A 41 0.10 -4.01 -6.10
C ASP A 41 -0.73 -4.73 -7.19
N LYS A 42 -0.31 -5.94 -7.56
CA LYS A 42 -0.97 -6.77 -8.60
C LYS A 42 -1.60 -8.03 -8.01
N THR A 43 -1.64 -8.13 -6.70
CA THR A 43 -2.17 -9.29 -5.99
C THR A 43 -3.57 -8.99 -5.51
N ALA A 44 -4.53 -9.81 -5.95
CA ALA A 44 -5.90 -9.72 -5.48
C ALA A 44 -5.97 -9.90 -3.96
N TRP A 45 -6.94 -9.25 -3.30
CA TRP A 45 -7.04 -9.24 -1.84
C TRP A 45 -6.99 -10.64 -1.22
N ASP A 46 -7.69 -11.59 -1.82
CA ASP A 46 -7.78 -12.98 -1.36
C ASP A 46 -6.47 -13.77 -1.43
N LYS A 47 -5.49 -13.27 -2.19
CA LYS A 47 -4.16 -13.86 -2.38
C LYS A 47 -3.08 -13.16 -1.57
N LEU A 48 -3.37 -12.01 -0.97
CA LEU A 48 -2.48 -11.37 -0.02
C LEU A 48 -2.27 -12.26 1.21
N SER A 49 -1.10 -12.14 1.82
CA SER A 49 -0.84 -12.68 3.15
C SER A 49 -1.74 -11.99 4.20
N LYS A 50 -1.86 -12.61 5.38
CA LYS A 50 -2.66 -12.03 6.47
C LYS A 50 -2.09 -10.69 6.95
N GLU A 51 -0.77 -10.57 6.91
CA GLU A 51 -0.03 -9.36 7.26
C GLU A 51 -0.31 -8.24 6.26
N GLU A 52 -0.28 -8.55 4.96
CA GLU A 52 -0.62 -7.58 3.89
C GLU A 52 -2.08 -7.15 3.97
N GLN A 53 -3.03 -8.07 4.19
CA GLN A 53 -4.44 -7.72 4.39
C GLN A 53 -4.64 -6.81 5.60
N ALA A 54 -3.95 -7.08 6.71
CA ALA A 54 -4.02 -6.24 7.91
C ALA A 54 -3.41 -4.86 7.68
N ALA A 55 -2.32 -4.78 6.90
CA ALA A 55 -1.71 -3.52 6.50
C ALA A 55 -2.64 -2.70 5.61
N ALA A 56 -3.18 -3.29 4.55
CA ALA A 56 -4.16 -2.67 3.67
C ALA A 56 -5.40 -2.19 4.45
N SER A 57 -5.92 -3.01 5.37
CA SER A 57 -7.02 -2.63 6.27
C SER A 57 -6.69 -1.43 7.14
N SER A 58 -5.45 -1.34 7.64
CA SER A 58 -4.99 -0.22 8.48
C SER A 58 -4.85 1.07 7.67
N LEU A 59 -4.60 0.97 6.36
CA LEU A 59 -4.60 2.08 5.40
C LEU A 59 -6.01 2.46 4.92
N GLY A 60 -7.04 1.72 5.37
CA GLY A 60 -8.44 2.00 5.05
C GLY A 60 -9.00 1.26 3.83
N TYR A 61 -8.23 0.32 3.26
CA TYR A 61 -8.73 -0.56 2.21
C TYR A 61 -9.58 -1.69 2.79
N ASP A 62 -10.61 -2.07 2.06
CA ASP A 62 -11.34 -3.32 2.18
C ASP A 62 -11.17 -4.17 0.90
N PRO A 63 -11.58 -5.46 0.90
CA PRO A 63 -11.40 -6.33 -0.26
C PRO A 63 -11.99 -5.77 -1.56
N LYS A 64 -13.09 -5.01 -1.47
CA LYS A 64 -13.74 -4.43 -2.63
C LYS A 64 -12.91 -3.26 -3.16
N SER A 65 -12.52 -2.32 -2.30
CA SER A 65 -11.74 -1.15 -2.70
C SER A 65 -10.31 -1.47 -3.15
N TRP A 66 -9.76 -2.61 -2.73
CA TRP A 66 -8.44 -3.07 -3.13
C TRP A 66 -8.43 -3.70 -4.52
N ASP A 67 -9.49 -4.46 -4.85
CA ASP A 67 -9.61 -5.16 -6.14
C ASP A 67 -10.36 -4.34 -7.22
N GLU A 68 -10.73 -3.08 -6.93
CA GLU A 68 -11.37 -2.14 -7.86
C GLU A 68 -10.35 -1.41 -8.75
#